data_AF-A0A9P7W1L7-F1
#
_entry.id   AF-A0A9P7W1L7-F1
#
_cell.length_a   1.000
_cell.length_b   1.000
_cell.length_c   1.000
_cell.angle_alpha   90.00
_cell.angle_beta   90.00
_cell.angle_gamma   90.00
#
_symmetry.space_group_name_H-M   'P 1'
#
loop_
_entity.id
_entity.type
_entity.pdbx_description
1 polymer ?
#
loop_
_entity_poly.entity_id
_entity_poly.type
_entity_poly.pdbx_seq_one_letter_code
_entity_poly.pdbx_strand_id
1 'polypeptide(L)'
;MGLSALSLSLVLVFQFLHAYAAVNVSWSTITSDSSKNVVQSNFLGVSFELSFMDQYFGNDTSTIPQTMLNYLSQIRNRTGSNPVRLRIGGNSADSSTYLQNQTSPMLKLTDPDANSNNQPVDYGPMLWDVLQSVSGSVEGVEYLIGVSLSDPNNTDGSKIGGDAKSILGNNLDSILVGNEPDLYTSHGNRPLLQNYTVQDYIGEFSEVSDYLNNTSAGDLLNNQICSGPTICCDWDLATLLQQGYLATFSNILKYITLQHYPQNNCFGSYQYGLPYYLQHSNTVALAGWQQHGIDIVVSNTSAGHPRLVMSEFNSASCGGIANISDTFAVGSLWTLDYALQMAAIGYSAVYIHTREKGVFYNLIDPPNRTLSGDTWTTNPPFYAVLVLPEILQSDNGSIVVDLNLEGSMTSNSTVAGYAVYDAGSLSASRLVLFNYDNSSVEFSLENSASGQPSIKYLASSDITEKRNIAWGEESFVGTSDGKAVNVTRDTDGFSWLPSSGNFDCSGNCAVEVPGPSLAVVYLSDSVSSSNSTKSNSARRTVVPASFAIFGLVFTFGFFYLGT
;
A
#
# COMPACT_ATOMS: atom_id res chain seq x y z
N MET A 1 -35.22 66.13 -42.62
CA MET A 1 -35.60 64.78 -42.11
C MET A 1 -35.00 63.77 -43.07
N GLY A 2 -34.08 62.87 -42.75
CA GLY A 2 -33.24 62.59 -41.60
C GLY A 2 -32.16 61.61 -42.11
N LEU A 3 -30.89 61.80 -41.73
CA LEU A 3 -29.83 60.84 -42.00
C LEU A 3 -29.71 59.90 -40.80
N SER A 4 -29.84 58.61 -41.05
CA SER A 4 -29.62 57.50 -40.11
C SER A 4 -28.13 57.19 -40.02
N ALA A 5 -27.57 57.30 -38.81
CA ALA A 5 -26.22 56.83 -38.49
C ALA A 5 -26.34 55.49 -37.74
N LEU A 6 -25.78 54.42 -38.32
CA LEU A 6 -25.54 53.16 -37.61
C LEU A 6 -24.30 53.32 -36.72
N SER A 7 -24.48 53.23 -35.41
CA SER A 7 -23.39 53.12 -34.44
C SER A 7 -23.05 51.64 -34.23
N LEU A 8 -21.84 51.24 -34.63
CA LEU A 8 -21.28 49.91 -34.38
C LEU A 8 -20.64 49.92 -32.98
N SER A 9 -21.27 49.26 -32.01
CA SER A 9 -20.73 49.12 -30.65
C SER A 9 -19.72 47.98 -30.61
N LEU A 10 -18.44 48.31 -30.44
CA LEU A 10 -17.37 47.36 -30.20
C LEU A 10 -17.42 46.91 -28.74
N VAL A 11 -17.89 45.68 -28.48
CA VAL A 11 -17.85 45.06 -27.15
C VAL A 11 -16.45 44.49 -26.94
N LEU A 12 -15.60 45.18 -26.19
CA LEU A 12 -14.37 44.59 -25.63
C LEU A 12 -14.75 43.64 -24.51
N VAL A 13 -14.60 42.33 -24.75
CA VAL A 13 -14.62 41.32 -23.69
C VAL A 13 -13.25 41.33 -23.02
N PHE A 14 -13.15 41.95 -21.84
CA PHE A 14 -12.00 41.78 -20.97
C PHE A 14 -12.08 40.38 -20.34
N GLN A 15 -11.29 39.42 -20.84
CA GLN A 15 -10.98 38.23 -20.08
C GLN A 15 -10.04 38.65 -18.94
N PHE A 16 -10.57 38.71 -17.72
CA PHE A 16 -9.74 38.78 -16.52
C PHE A 16 -9.05 37.42 -16.34
N LEU A 17 -7.85 37.27 -16.91
CA LEU A 17 -6.89 36.26 -16.47
C LEU A 17 -6.60 36.55 -14.99
N HIS A 18 -7.24 35.81 -14.09
CA HIS A 18 -6.81 35.75 -12.71
C HIS A 18 -5.51 34.95 -12.69
N ALA A 19 -4.38 35.66 -12.76
CA ALA A 19 -3.10 35.06 -12.40
C ALA A 19 -3.14 34.79 -10.89
N TYR A 20 -3.43 33.55 -10.51
CA TYR A 20 -3.20 33.11 -9.14
C TYR A 20 -1.70 33.25 -8.86
N ALA A 21 -1.36 33.74 -7.66
CA ALA A 21 0.03 33.74 -7.24
C ALA A 21 0.54 32.29 -7.19
N ALA A 22 1.78 32.07 -7.61
CA ALA A 22 2.40 30.76 -7.49
C ALA A 22 2.45 30.32 -6.03
N VAL A 23 2.29 29.02 -5.78
CA VAL A 23 2.46 28.41 -4.47
C VAL A 23 3.95 28.27 -4.20
N ASN A 24 4.44 28.88 -3.12
CA ASN A 24 5.85 28.79 -2.77
C ASN A 24 6.14 27.42 -2.14
N VAL A 25 7.17 26.75 -2.65
CA VAL A 25 7.66 25.46 -2.14
C VAL A 25 9.05 25.66 -1.56
N SER A 26 9.11 25.63 -0.24
CA SER A 26 10.34 25.66 0.53
C SER A 26 10.52 24.35 1.30
N TRP A 27 11.77 23.91 1.43
CA TRP A 27 12.12 22.74 2.24
C TRP A 27 13.44 23.00 2.96
N SER A 28 13.57 22.42 4.15
CA SER A 28 14.74 22.62 5.01
C SER A 28 15.67 21.42 4.95
N THR A 29 16.97 21.62 5.17
CA THR A 29 17.88 20.49 5.37
C THR A 29 17.60 19.82 6.73
N ILE A 30 17.62 18.50 6.77
CA ILE A 30 17.46 17.75 8.02
C ILE A 30 18.84 17.59 8.66
N THR A 31 19.02 18.14 9.86
CA THR A 31 20.33 18.16 10.56
C THR A 31 20.54 17.00 11.54
N SER A 32 19.49 16.22 11.86
CA SER A 32 19.59 15.06 12.76
C SER A 32 18.48 14.03 12.50
N ASP A 33 18.87 12.76 12.50
CA ASP A 33 18.03 11.58 12.18
C ASP A 33 17.25 11.01 13.38
N SER A 34 17.71 11.25 14.62
CA SER A 34 17.28 10.47 15.80
C SER A 34 15.80 10.62 16.22
N SER A 35 15.02 11.46 15.55
CA SER A 35 13.59 11.68 15.82
C SER A 35 12.71 11.49 14.58
N LYS A 36 13.23 10.98 13.46
CA LYS A 36 12.50 10.91 12.19
C LYS A 36 12.23 9.46 11.78
N ASN A 37 11.00 9.22 11.32
CA ASN A 37 10.55 7.91 10.90
C ASN A 37 11.09 7.59 9.50
N VAL A 38 11.92 6.56 9.41
CA VAL A 38 12.44 6.04 8.14
C VAL A 38 11.49 4.98 7.59
N VAL A 39 10.96 5.22 6.40
CA VAL A 39 10.08 4.32 5.65
C VAL A 39 10.77 3.75 4.42
N GLN A 40 10.33 2.59 3.97
CA GLN A 40 10.88 1.89 2.81
C GLN A 40 9.99 2.08 1.57
N SER A 41 10.52 1.82 0.39
CA SER A 41 9.77 1.90 -0.88
C SER A 41 8.55 0.98 -0.96
N ASN A 42 8.47 -0.07 -0.13
CA ASN A 42 7.28 -0.92 -0.03
C ASN A 42 6.28 -0.47 1.05
N PHE A 43 6.32 0.81 1.48
CA PHE A 43 5.51 1.36 2.56
C PHE A 43 4.00 1.09 2.43
N LEU A 44 3.44 1.25 1.21
CA LEU A 44 2.03 0.99 0.92
C LEU A 44 1.88 -0.43 0.35
N GLY A 45 1.41 -1.33 1.21
CA GLY A 45 1.00 -2.68 0.86
C GLY A 45 -0.47 -2.79 0.49
N VAL A 46 -0.90 -4.00 0.13
CA VAL A 46 -2.30 -4.32 -0.20
C VAL A 46 -2.86 -5.27 0.84
N SER A 47 -4.03 -4.98 1.38
CA SER A 47 -4.80 -5.89 2.23
C SER A 47 -5.87 -6.59 1.39
N PHE A 48 -6.02 -7.90 1.59
CA PHE A 48 -7.07 -8.72 1.00
C PHE A 48 -7.92 -9.37 2.10
N GLU A 49 -9.23 -9.36 1.89
CA GLU A 49 -10.17 -10.18 2.65
C GLU A 49 -9.92 -11.68 2.39
N LEU A 50 -9.79 -12.47 3.45
CA LEU A 50 -9.47 -13.90 3.36
C LEU A 50 -10.47 -14.67 2.48
N SER A 51 -11.77 -14.36 2.58
CA SER A 51 -12.84 -15.08 1.86
C SER A 51 -12.70 -15.11 0.35
N PHE A 52 -11.95 -14.17 -0.23
CA PHE A 52 -11.91 -13.96 -1.68
C PHE A 52 -10.51 -14.15 -2.28
N MET A 53 -9.56 -14.69 -1.51
CA MET A 53 -8.21 -14.94 -2.02
C MET A 53 -8.22 -15.83 -3.27
N ASP A 54 -9.17 -16.76 -3.37
CA ASP A 54 -9.29 -17.63 -4.53
C ASP A 54 -9.69 -16.87 -5.81
N GLN A 55 -10.42 -15.75 -5.70
CA GLN A 55 -10.79 -14.91 -6.85
C GLN A 55 -9.56 -14.23 -7.47
N TYR A 56 -8.58 -13.86 -6.64
CA TYR A 56 -7.37 -13.17 -7.06
C TYR A 56 -6.23 -14.11 -7.41
N PHE A 57 -6.07 -15.19 -6.65
CA PHE A 57 -4.89 -16.04 -6.67
C PHE A 57 -5.16 -17.47 -7.15
N GLY A 58 -6.39 -17.80 -7.56
CA GLY A 58 -6.76 -19.15 -7.99
C GLY A 58 -7.04 -20.08 -6.80
N ASN A 59 -7.41 -21.33 -7.10
CA ASN A 59 -7.76 -22.32 -6.07
C ASN A 59 -6.60 -23.24 -5.67
N ASP A 60 -5.48 -23.18 -6.40
CA ASP A 60 -4.26 -23.92 -6.16
C ASP A 60 -3.10 -23.27 -6.94
N THR A 61 -1.89 -23.80 -6.76
CA THR A 61 -0.67 -23.28 -7.41
C THR A 61 -0.68 -23.37 -8.93
N SER A 62 -1.52 -24.22 -9.53
CA SER A 62 -1.65 -24.38 -10.99
C SER A 62 -2.64 -23.39 -11.62
N THR A 63 -3.48 -22.76 -10.81
CA THR A 63 -4.55 -21.85 -11.24
C THR A 63 -4.30 -20.39 -10.88
N ILE A 64 -3.10 -20.05 -10.41
CA ILE A 64 -2.68 -18.66 -10.15
C ILE A 64 -2.78 -17.84 -11.45
N PRO A 65 -3.62 -16.80 -11.50
CA PRO A 65 -3.77 -16.01 -12.71
C PRO A 65 -2.49 -15.25 -13.06
N GLN A 66 -1.97 -15.44 -14.28
CA GLN A 66 -0.81 -14.69 -14.76
C GLN A 66 -1.03 -13.17 -14.71
N THR A 67 -2.26 -12.70 -14.91
CA THR A 67 -2.63 -11.29 -14.78
C THR A 67 -2.37 -10.75 -13.37
N MET A 68 -2.69 -11.52 -12.33
CA MET A 68 -2.42 -11.11 -10.95
C MET A 68 -0.90 -11.02 -10.68
N LEU A 69 -0.13 -11.97 -11.20
CA LEU A 69 1.34 -11.93 -11.14
C LEU A 69 1.90 -10.70 -11.88
N ASN A 70 1.31 -10.31 -13.00
CA ASN A 70 1.72 -9.12 -13.74
C ASN A 70 1.44 -7.84 -12.92
N TYR A 71 0.27 -7.70 -12.29
CA TYR A 71 -0.03 -6.57 -11.40
C TYR A 71 0.95 -6.49 -10.22
N LEU A 72 1.24 -7.60 -9.55
CA LEU A 72 2.22 -7.61 -8.46
C LEU A 72 3.64 -7.30 -8.97
N SER A 73 3.99 -7.74 -10.17
CA SER A 73 5.27 -7.41 -10.79
C SER A 73 5.39 -5.91 -11.11
N GLN A 74 4.28 -5.24 -11.47
CA GLN A 74 4.27 -3.79 -11.64
C GLN A 74 4.64 -3.07 -10.34
N ILE A 75 4.12 -3.53 -9.20
CA ILE A 75 4.49 -2.98 -7.89
C ILE A 75 5.94 -3.34 -7.57
N ARG A 76 6.31 -4.63 -7.66
CA ARG A 76 7.64 -5.14 -7.31
C ARG A 76 8.77 -4.41 -8.04
N ASN A 77 8.60 -4.13 -9.33
CA ASN A 77 9.61 -3.43 -10.14
C ASN A 77 9.94 -2.02 -9.62
N ARG A 78 9.07 -1.46 -8.77
CA ARG A 78 9.18 -0.10 -8.21
C ARG A 78 9.51 -0.09 -6.73
N THR A 79 9.64 -1.24 -6.08
CA THR A 79 10.02 -1.35 -4.67
C THR A 79 11.53 -1.56 -4.46
N GLY A 80 12.35 -1.58 -5.51
CA GLY A 80 13.80 -1.77 -5.40
C GLY A 80 14.18 -3.13 -4.79
N SER A 81 14.92 -3.15 -3.67
CA SER A 81 15.26 -4.39 -2.96
C SER A 81 14.16 -4.89 -2.03
N ASN A 82 13.13 -4.09 -1.76
CA ASN A 82 12.09 -4.42 -0.79
C ASN A 82 10.98 -5.29 -1.44
N PRO A 83 10.42 -6.28 -0.72
CA PRO A 83 9.32 -7.12 -1.23
C PRO A 83 8.01 -6.34 -1.31
N VAL A 84 7.07 -6.81 -2.13
CA VAL A 84 5.68 -6.34 -2.08
C VAL A 84 5.05 -6.81 -0.76
N ARG A 85 4.30 -5.94 -0.08
CA ARG A 85 3.61 -6.25 1.17
C ARG A 85 2.17 -6.62 0.94
N LEU A 86 1.77 -7.82 1.33
CA LEU A 86 0.38 -8.27 1.30
C LEU A 86 -0.12 -8.61 2.71
N ARG A 87 -1.31 -8.14 3.08
CA ARG A 87 -1.99 -8.52 4.33
C ARG A 87 -3.21 -9.36 4.01
N ILE A 88 -3.32 -10.53 4.62
CA ILE A 88 -4.45 -11.45 4.42
C ILE A 88 -5.22 -11.54 5.72
N GLY A 89 -6.46 -11.07 5.72
CA GLY A 89 -7.23 -10.93 6.95
C GLY A 89 -8.66 -10.46 6.73
N GLY A 90 -9.06 -9.45 7.49
CA GLY A 90 -10.40 -8.85 7.48
C GLY A 90 -11.31 -9.53 8.49
N ASN A 91 -12.59 -9.16 8.48
CA ASN A 91 -13.59 -9.75 9.36
C ASN A 91 -13.70 -11.27 9.16
N SER A 92 -13.50 -11.74 7.92
CA SER A 92 -13.55 -13.15 7.59
C SER A 92 -12.45 -13.96 8.25
N ALA A 93 -11.28 -13.38 8.57
CA ALA A 93 -10.24 -14.12 9.27
C ALA A 93 -10.64 -14.50 10.70
N ASP A 94 -11.46 -13.68 11.36
CA ASP A 94 -11.99 -13.96 12.69
C ASP A 94 -13.13 -15.00 12.67
N SER A 95 -13.88 -15.10 11.58
CA SER A 95 -15.04 -16.00 11.46
C SER A 95 -14.76 -17.31 10.71
N SER A 96 -13.60 -17.44 10.07
CA SER A 96 -13.21 -18.60 9.27
C SER A 96 -12.58 -19.71 10.10
N THR A 97 -12.63 -20.94 9.57
CA THR A 97 -12.07 -22.14 10.22
C THR A 97 -10.88 -22.68 9.43
N TYR A 98 -9.77 -22.97 10.13
CA TYR A 98 -8.59 -23.55 9.50
C TYR A 98 -8.60 -25.09 9.60
N LEU A 99 -8.63 -25.75 8.45
CA LEU A 99 -8.65 -27.20 8.31
C LEU A 99 -7.33 -27.70 7.70
N GLN A 100 -6.42 -28.20 8.55
CA GLN A 100 -5.09 -28.68 8.12
C GLN A 100 -5.12 -29.78 7.05
N ASN A 101 -6.23 -30.54 6.96
CA ASN A 101 -6.42 -31.60 5.96
C ASN A 101 -7.11 -31.12 4.68
N GLN A 102 -7.54 -29.85 4.60
CA GLN A 102 -8.13 -29.28 3.40
C GLN A 102 -7.03 -28.78 2.45
N THR A 103 -6.76 -29.56 1.41
CA THR A 103 -5.84 -29.15 0.33
C THR A 103 -6.57 -28.69 -0.92
N SER A 104 -7.87 -28.95 -1.06
CA SER A 104 -8.69 -28.49 -2.19
C SER A 104 -10.19 -28.50 -1.81
N PRO A 105 -10.97 -27.49 -2.20
CA PRO A 105 -10.51 -26.20 -2.75
C PRO A 105 -9.68 -25.43 -1.70
N MET A 106 -8.87 -24.45 -2.15
CA MET A 106 -8.12 -23.60 -1.21
C MET A 106 -9.04 -22.93 -0.19
N LEU A 107 -10.17 -22.40 -0.65
CA LEU A 107 -11.21 -21.79 0.18
C LEU A 107 -12.57 -22.41 -0.13
N LYS A 108 -13.43 -22.51 0.89
CA LYS A 108 -14.82 -22.91 0.75
C LYS A 108 -15.71 -22.05 1.64
N LEU A 109 -16.60 -21.26 1.04
CA LEU A 109 -17.64 -20.52 1.77
C LEU A 109 -18.51 -21.49 2.57
N THR A 110 -18.70 -21.20 3.85
CA THR A 110 -19.43 -22.07 4.78
C THR A 110 -20.87 -21.61 5.03
N ASP A 111 -21.16 -20.34 4.78
CA ASP A 111 -22.48 -19.75 4.94
C ASP A 111 -22.86 -18.91 3.69
N PRO A 112 -23.82 -19.36 2.87
CA PRO A 112 -24.27 -18.61 1.69
C PRO A 112 -25.13 -17.39 2.06
N ASP A 113 -25.66 -17.33 3.28
CA ASP A 113 -26.50 -16.24 3.78
C ASP A 113 -25.71 -15.30 4.72
N ALA A 114 -24.38 -15.43 4.73
CA ALA A 114 -23.48 -14.65 5.56
C ALA A 114 -23.64 -13.14 5.31
N ASN A 115 -23.33 -12.37 6.34
CA ASN A 115 -23.23 -10.91 6.21
C ASN A 115 -22.24 -10.56 5.09
N SER A 116 -22.62 -9.65 4.19
CA SER A 116 -21.77 -9.31 3.04
C SER A 116 -20.39 -8.81 3.45
N ASN A 117 -20.21 -8.24 4.64
CA ASN A 117 -18.95 -7.73 5.18
C ASN A 117 -18.19 -8.74 6.06
N ASN A 118 -18.72 -9.95 6.24
CA ASN A 118 -18.08 -11.02 7.00
C ASN A 118 -18.56 -12.38 6.48
N GLN A 119 -17.81 -12.95 5.52
CA GLN A 119 -18.19 -14.20 4.84
C GLN A 119 -17.23 -15.33 5.26
N PRO A 120 -17.60 -16.19 6.22
CA PRO A 120 -16.69 -17.22 6.72
C PRO A 120 -16.35 -18.26 5.66
N VAL A 121 -15.11 -18.75 5.71
CA VAL A 121 -14.62 -19.83 4.85
C VAL A 121 -13.95 -20.94 5.68
N ASP A 122 -14.05 -22.16 5.18
CA ASP A 122 -13.08 -23.21 5.51
C ASP A 122 -11.86 -23.02 4.60
N TYR A 123 -10.65 -23.02 5.17
CA TYR A 123 -9.40 -22.90 4.41
C TYR A 123 -8.31 -23.79 5.00
N GLY A 124 -7.26 -24.07 4.22
CA GLY A 124 -6.19 -24.98 4.63
C GLY A 124 -4.82 -24.62 4.03
N PRO A 125 -3.81 -25.51 4.16
CA PRO A 125 -2.42 -25.24 3.76
C PRO A 125 -2.21 -24.81 2.31
N MET A 126 -3.13 -25.16 1.40
CA MET A 126 -3.07 -24.75 -0.01
C MET A 126 -2.98 -23.21 -0.17
N LEU A 127 -3.56 -22.44 0.74
CA LEU A 127 -3.41 -20.97 0.73
C LEU A 127 -1.94 -20.57 0.85
N TRP A 128 -1.21 -21.20 1.77
CA TRP A 128 0.21 -20.92 1.99
C TRP A 128 1.05 -21.35 0.79
N ASP A 129 0.74 -22.48 0.16
CA ASP A 129 1.42 -22.95 -1.06
C ASP A 129 1.23 -21.98 -2.25
N VAL A 130 0.01 -21.45 -2.39
CA VAL A 130 -0.32 -20.42 -3.40
C VAL A 130 0.47 -19.15 -3.13
N LEU A 131 0.47 -18.64 -1.90
CA LEU A 131 1.22 -17.44 -1.52
C LEU A 131 2.74 -17.64 -1.70
N GLN A 132 3.29 -18.80 -1.34
CA GLN A 132 4.70 -19.11 -1.57
C GLN A 132 5.03 -19.15 -3.08
N SER A 133 4.14 -19.68 -3.91
CA SER A 133 4.30 -19.71 -5.37
C SER A 133 4.23 -18.31 -5.99
N VAL A 134 3.35 -17.44 -5.47
CA VAL A 134 3.27 -16.03 -5.84
C VAL A 134 4.57 -15.31 -5.49
N SER A 135 5.08 -15.48 -4.27
CA SER A 135 6.34 -14.88 -3.82
C SER A 135 7.52 -15.26 -4.72
N GLY A 136 7.61 -16.53 -5.10
CA GLY A 136 8.64 -17.03 -6.01
C GLY A 136 8.50 -16.48 -7.43
N SER A 137 7.26 -16.35 -7.92
CA SER A 137 6.99 -15.87 -9.29
C SER A 137 7.18 -14.36 -9.45
N VAL A 138 6.88 -13.59 -8.42
CA VAL A 138 7.07 -12.13 -8.38
C VAL A 138 8.49 -11.76 -7.93
N GLU A 139 9.27 -12.70 -7.42
CA GLU A 139 10.62 -12.47 -6.87
C GLU A 139 10.62 -11.47 -5.68
N GLY A 140 9.64 -11.62 -4.78
CA GLY A 140 9.60 -10.90 -3.51
C GLY A 140 8.21 -10.41 -3.12
N VAL A 141 7.53 -11.21 -2.30
CA VAL A 141 6.30 -10.82 -1.61
C VAL A 141 6.41 -11.27 -0.16
N GLU A 142 6.00 -10.42 0.78
CA GLU A 142 5.92 -10.74 2.21
C GLU A 142 4.49 -10.58 2.72
N TYR A 143 4.14 -11.36 3.75
CA TYR A 143 2.78 -11.54 4.20
C TYR A 143 2.59 -11.20 5.68
N LEU A 144 1.61 -10.33 5.95
CA LEU A 144 0.89 -10.31 7.21
C LEU A 144 -0.29 -11.27 7.11
N ILE A 145 -0.47 -12.17 8.08
CA ILE A 145 -1.61 -13.09 8.10
C ILE A 145 -2.40 -12.95 9.40
N GLY A 146 -3.73 -13.05 9.33
CA GLY A 146 -4.60 -13.06 10.50
C GLY A 146 -4.68 -14.43 11.17
N VAL A 147 -4.69 -14.44 12.51
CA VAL A 147 -5.24 -15.52 13.32
C VAL A 147 -6.43 -14.98 14.10
N SER A 148 -7.47 -15.81 14.22
CA SER A 148 -8.71 -15.41 14.86
C SER A 148 -8.51 -15.18 16.36
N LEU A 149 -9.08 -14.09 16.88
CA LEU A 149 -9.28 -13.89 18.32
C LEU A 149 -10.77 -14.03 18.68
N SER A 150 -11.65 -14.37 17.74
CA SER A 150 -13.10 -14.39 17.98
C SER A 150 -13.54 -15.44 19.01
N ASP A 151 -12.84 -16.57 19.13
CA ASP A 151 -12.92 -17.50 20.27
C ASP A 151 -11.52 -17.70 20.84
N PRO A 152 -11.20 -17.12 22.02
CA PRO A 152 -9.87 -17.24 22.59
C PRO A 152 -9.50 -18.67 22.99
N ASN A 153 -10.46 -19.60 23.07
CA ASN A 153 -10.18 -21.03 23.33
C ASN A 153 -9.89 -21.81 22.04
N ASN A 154 -10.02 -21.17 20.87
CA ASN A 154 -9.71 -21.81 19.61
C ASN A 154 -8.20 -21.90 19.40
N THR A 155 -7.68 -23.13 19.51
CA THR A 155 -6.24 -23.42 19.34
C THR A 155 -5.77 -23.45 17.88
N ASP A 156 -6.63 -23.21 16.90
CA ASP A 156 -6.28 -23.22 15.47
C ASP A 156 -5.19 -22.20 15.11
N GLY A 157 -5.02 -21.13 15.89
CA GLY A 157 -3.90 -20.18 15.74
C GLY A 157 -2.53 -20.88 15.72
N SER A 158 -2.33 -21.93 16.55
CA SER A 158 -1.08 -22.72 16.56
C SER A 158 -0.84 -23.45 15.23
N LYS A 159 -1.91 -23.96 14.61
CA LYS A 159 -1.87 -24.69 13.33
C LYS A 159 -1.61 -23.73 12.17
N ILE A 160 -2.34 -22.61 12.14
CA ILE A 160 -2.17 -21.54 11.16
C ILE A 160 -0.73 -21.03 11.19
N GLY A 161 -0.24 -20.63 12.37
CA GLY A 161 1.11 -20.12 12.55
C GLY A 161 2.19 -21.14 12.17
N GLY A 162 2.03 -22.39 12.60
CA GLY A 162 2.97 -23.47 12.29
C GLY A 162 3.07 -23.79 10.81
N ASP A 163 1.94 -23.95 10.14
CA ASP A 163 1.90 -24.29 8.71
C ASP A 163 2.34 -23.10 7.84
N ALA A 164 1.89 -21.88 8.17
CA ALA A 164 2.32 -20.67 7.49
C ALA A 164 3.83 -20.45 7.64
N LYS A 165 4.40 -20.61 8.85
CA LYS A 165 5.85 -20.46 9.05
C LYS A 165 6.64 -21.52 8.28
N SER A 166 6.15 -22.76 8.29
CA SER A 166 6.81 -23.88 7.59
C SER A 166 6.85 -23.68 6.07
N ILE A 167 5.77 -23.16 5.49
CA ILE A 167 5.61 -23.02 4.04
C ILE A 167 6.17 -21.68 3.53
N LEU A 168 5.81 -20.56 4.17
CA LEU A 168 6.21 -19.22 3.74
C LEU A 168 7.64 -18.86 4.18
N GLY A 169 8.15 -19.48 5.25
CA GLY A 169 9.51 -19.26 5.74
C GLY A 169 9.79 -17.81 6.09
N ASN A 170 10.63 -17.16 5.28
CA ASN A 170 11.00 -15.74 5.44
C ASN A 170 10.00 -14.78 4.79
N ASN A 171 9.06 -15.29 3.97
CA ASN A 171 7.99 -14.48 3.39
C ASN A 171 6.86 -14.23 4.40
N LEU A 172 6.84 -14.91 5.55
CA LEU A 172 5.95 -14.56 6.66
C LEU A 172 6.55 -13.38 7.45
N ASP A 173 5.94 -12.20 7.33
CA ASP A 173 6.40 -10.97 7.99
C ASP A 173 5.94 -10.94 9.46
N SER A 174 4.65 -11.13 9.70
CA SER A 174 4.05 -11.15 11.04
C SER A 174 2.63 -11.77 11.05
N ILE A 175 2.17 -12.15 12.23
CA ILE A 175 0.84 -12.70 12.52
C ILE A 175 0.00 -11.64 13.25
N LEU A 176 -1.08 -11.19 12.63
CA LEU A 176 -2.09 -10.32 13.24
C LEU A 176 -3.01 -11.16 14.14
N VAL A 177 -3.09 -10.81 15.42
CA VAL A 177 -3.90 -11.54 16.40
C VAL A 177 -5.22 -10.80 16.62
N GLY A 178 -6.28 -11.28 15.98
CA GLY A 178 -7.60 -10.66 15.92
C GLY A 178 -7.73 -9.51 14.91
N ASN A 179 -8.97 -9.11 14.63
CA ASN A 179 -9.33 -8.02 13.74
C ASN A 179 -10.38 -7.10 14.39
N GLU A 180 -10.06 -5.82 14.59
CA GLU A 180 -10.98 -4.82 15.18
C GLU A 180 -11.63 -5.28 16.51
N PRO A 181 -10.83 -5.69 17.52
CA PRO A 181 -11.35 -6.20 18.79
C PRO A 181 -12.20 -5.18 19.54
N ASP A 182 -12.01 -3.89 19.27
CA ASP A 182 -12.80 -2.78 19.80
C ASP A 182 -14.27 -2.81 19.31
N LEU A 183 -14.57 -3.54 18.24
CA LEU A 183 -15.92 -3.71 17.69
C LEU A 183 -16.58 -5.05 18.06
N TYR A 184 -15.92 -5.92 18.81
CA TYR A 184 -16.43 -7.28 19.06
C TYR A 184 -17.78 -7.35 19.78
N THR A 185 -18.06 -6.44 20.72
CA THR A 185 -19.38 -6.40 21.37
C THR A 185 -20.46 -5.93 20.38
N SER A 186 -20.20 -4.87 19.61
CA SER A 186 -21.19 -4.31 18.68
C SER A 186 -21.44 -5.23 17.48
N HIS A 187 -20.45 -6.04 17.10
CA HIS A 187 -20.56 -7.04 16.04
C HIS A 187 -21.04 -8.42 16.52
N GLY A 188 -21.31 -8.59 17.82
CA GLY A 188 -21.85 -9.83 18.37
C GLY A 188 -20.85 -10.97 18.53
N ASN A 189 -19.54 -10.71 18.38
CA ASN A 189 -18.46 -11.68 18.65
C ASN A 189 -18.28 -11.96 20.15
N ARG A 190 -18.77 -11.08 21.03
CA ARG A 190 -18.82 -11.29 22.48
C ARG A 190 -20.27 -11.21 23.00
N PRO A 191 -21.19 -12.10 22.59
CA PRO A 191 -22.62 -11.95 22.85
C PRO A 191 -23.00 -12.01 24.33
N LEU A 192 -22.11 -12.55 25.18
CA LEU A 192 -22.28 -12.64 26.64
C LEU A 192 -21.58 -11.51 27.41
N LEU A 193 -20.82 -10.63 26.73
CA LEU A 193 -20.14 -9.49 27.34
C LEU A 193 -20.70 -8.18 26.78
N GLN A 194 -21.48 -7.48 27.61
CA GLN A 194 -22.07 -6.19 27.25
C GLN A 194 -21.05 -5.06 27.11
N ASN A 195 -19.86 -5.21 27.68
CA ASN A 195 -18.78 -4.24 27.58
C ASN A 195 -17.45 -5.00 27.53
N TYR A 196 -16.99 -5.33 26.33
CA TYR A 196 -15.66 -5.90 26.13
C TYR A 196 -14.60 -4.82 26.31
N THR A 197 -13.74 -4.97 27.32
CA THR A 197 -12.79 -3.94 27.72
C THR A 197 -11.38 -4.21 27.19
N VAL A 198 -10.52 -3.19 27.26
CA VAL A 198 -9.08 -3.33 26.99
C VAL A 198 -8.42 -4.42 27.85
N GLN A 199 -8.85 -4.61 29.10
CA GLN A 199 -8.28 -5.65 29.97
C GLN A 199 -8.73 -7.06 29.57
N ASP A 200 -9.99 -7.20 29.15
CA ASP A 200 -10.47 -8.48 28.60
C ASP A 200 -9.65 -8.84 27.36
N TYR A 201 -9.43 -7.87 26.47
CA TYR A 201 -8.59 -8.04 25.29
C TYR A 201 -7.14 -8.36 25.59
N ILE A 202 -6.50 -7.70 26.56
CA ILE A 202 -5.14 -8.07 26.98
C ILE A 202 -5.10 -9.53 27.44
N GLY A 203 -6.10 -9.99 28.19
CA GLY A 203 -6.21 -11.38 28.62
C GLY A 203 -6.35 -12.35 27.43
N GLU A 204 -7.27 -12.08 26.52
CA GLU A 204 -7.52 -12.92 25.35
C GLU A 204 -6.35 -12.90 24.34
N PHE A 205 -5.69 -11.75 24.17
CA PHE A 205 -4.49 -11.64 23.34
C PHE A 205 -3.35 -12.48 23.91
N SER A 206 -3.18 -12.51 25.24
CA SER A 206 -2.22 -13.39 25.89
C SER A 206 -2.52 -14.85 25.57
N GLU A 207 -3.77 -15.30 25.78
CA GLU A 207 -4.17 -16.69 25.53
C GLU A 207 -3.95 -17.11 24.07
N VAL A 208 -4.42 -16.30 23.11
CA VAL A 208 -4.32 -16.64 21.68
C VAL A 208 -2.87 -16.58 21.18
N SER A 209 -2.08 -15.59 21.64
CA SER A 209 -0.67 -15.51 21.26
C SER A 209 0.16 -16.63 21.88
N ASP A 210 -0.18 -17.11 23.09
CA ASP A 210 0.50 -18.23 23.74
C ASP A 210 0.41 -19.53 22.92
N TYR A 211 -0.64 -19.74 22.13
CA TYR A 211 -0.71 -20.89 21.21
C TYR A 211 0.41 -20.91 20.16
N LEU A 212 1.05 -19.77 19.89
CA LEU A 212 2.18 -19.68 18.96
C LEU A 212 3.52 -20.14 19.58
N ASN A 213 3.56 -20.44 20.88
CA ASN A 213 4.77 -20.99 21.53
C ASN A 213 4.98 -22.49 21.25
N ASN A 214 3.94 -23.18 20.74
CA ASN A 214 3.97 -24.61 20.50
C ASN A 214 3.28 -24.95 19.16
N THR A 215 3.98 -24.66 18.07
CA THR A 215 3.50 -24.95 16.70
C THR A 215 4.28 -26.09 16.05
N SER A 216 3.81 -26.57 14.90
CA SER A 216 4.55 -27.52 14.06
C SER A 216 5.92 -26.99 13.59
N ALA A 217 6.10 -25.66 13.55
CA ALA A 217 7.35 -24.98 13.23
C ALA A 217 8.19 -24.61 14.47
N GLY A 218 7.81 -25.09 15.67
CA GLY A 218 8.43 -24.76 16.94
C GLY A 218 7.79 -23.56 17.63
N ASP A 219 8.54 -22.96 18.55
CA ASP A 219 8.12 -21.76 19.29
C ASP A 219 8.37 -20.50 18.46
N LEU A 220 7.29 -19.90 17.97
CA LEU A 220 7.33 -18.71 17.14
C LEU A 220 7.52 -17.43 17.95
N LEU A 221 7.25 -17.45 19.26
CA LEU A 221 7.35 -16.30 20.16
C LEU A 221 8.79 -16.02 20.61
N ASN A 222 9.75 -16.90 20.29
CA ASN A 222 11.19 -16.62 20.44
C ASN A 222 11.67 -15.44 19.59
N ASN A 223 10.85 -14.94 18.67
CA ASN A 223 11.07 -13.72 17.92
C ASN A 223 9.83 -12.84 17.99
N GLN A 224 10.01 -11.55 17.70
CA GLN A 224 8.89 -10.63 17.50
C GLN A 224 8.17 -10.98 16.20
N ILE A 225 7.04 -11.67 16.31
CA ILE A 225 6.24 -12.11 15.17
C ILE A 225 4.77 -11.69 15.28
N CYS A 226 4.28 -11.37 16.47
CA CYS A 226 2.88 -10.97 16.66
C CYS A 226 2.67 -9.50 16.27
N SER A 227 1.47 -9.18 15.83
CA SER A 227 1.01 -7.82 15.59
C SER A 227 -0.40 -7.65 16.13
N GLY A 228 -0.66 -6.48 16.69
CA GLY A 228 -1.91 -6.10 17.31
C GLY A 228 -1.80 -4.67 17.83
N PRO A 229 -2.89 -4.04 18.27
CA PRO A 229 -4.19 -4.65 18.53
C PRO A 229 -5.18 -4.66 17.37
N THR A 230 -4.82 -4.06 16.24
CA THR A 230 -5.69 -3.98 15.07
C THR A 230 -6.97 -3.17 15.35
N ILE A 231 -6.88 -2.14 16.22
CA ILE A 231 -8.00 -1.24 16.60
C ILE A 231 -8.58 -0.55 15.35
N CYS A 232 -9.90 -0.48 15.24
CA CYS A 232 -10.57 0.32 14.22
C CYS A 232 -10.77 1.79 14.62
N CYS A 233 -11.57 2.02 15.66
CA CYS A 233 -12.13 3.35 15.93
C CYS A 233 -12.68 3.59 17.34
N ASP A 234 -13.09 2.54 18.08
CA ASP A 234 -13.81 2.71 19.35
C ASP A 234 -12.87 2.84 20.55
N TRP A 235 -11.66 2.30 20.46
CA TRP A 235 -10.65 2.39 21.53
C TRP A 235 -9.61 3.47 21.27
N ASP A 236 -9.19 4.14 22.35
CA ASP A 236 -8.04 5.05 22.36
C ASP A 236 -6.73 4.25 22.47
N LEU A 237 -5.84 4.40 21.50
CA LEU A 237 -4.58 3.66 21.43
C LEU A 237 -3.69 3.98 22.63
N ALA A 238 -3.57 5.24 23.03
CA ALA A 238 -2.72 5.63 24.15
C ALA A 238 -3.15 4.93 25.45
N THR A 239 -4.46 4.91 25.72
CA THR A 239 -5.05 4.22 26.85
C THR A 239 -4.73 2.73 26.81
N LEU A 240 -4.89 2.05 25.67
CA LEU A 240 -4.56 0.63 25.55
C LEU A 240 -3.08 0.36 25.83
N LEU A 241 -2.18 1.14 25.24
CA LEU A 241 -0.73 0.97 25.42
C LEU A 241 -0.33 1.18 26.89
N GLN A 242 -0.89 2.21 27.55
CA GLN A 242 -0.58 2.56 28.94
C GLN A 242 -1.22 1.63 29.97
N GLN A 243 -2.30 0.94 29.62
CA GLN A 243 -2.98 -0.04 30.46
C GLN A 243 -2.28 -1.41 30.51
N GLY A 244 -1.05 -1.49 30.01
CA GLY A 244 -0.18 -2.65 30.18
C GLY A 244 0.09 -3.43 28.89
N TYR A 245 -0.59 -3.13 27.77
CA TYR A 245 -0.39 -3.88 26.53
C TYR A 245 1.08 -3.92 26.07
N LEU A 246 1.76 -2.77 26.00
CA LEU A 246 3.19 -2.72 25.66
C LEU A 246 4.07 -3.40 26.70
N ALA A 247 3.75 -3.21 27.98
CA ALA A 247 4.53 -3.81 29.06
C ALA A 247 4.46 -5.35 29.03
N THR A 248 3.29 -5.90 28.68
CA THR A 248 3.06 -7.35 28.62
C THR A 248 3.62 -7.98 27.35
N PHE A 249 3.50 -7.32 26.19
CA PHE A 249 3.71 -7.99 24.90
C PHE A 249 4.89 -7.45 24.06
N SER A 250 5.66 -6.48 24.57
CA SER A 250 6.78 -5.88 23.81
C SER A 250 7.81 -6.89 23.28
N ASN A 251 7.98 -8.03 23.95
CA ASN A 251 8.91 -9.09 23.53
C ASN A 251 8.39 -9.93 22.34
N ILE A 252 7.08 -9.99 22.12
CA ILE A 252 6.47 -10.77 21.03
C ILE A 252 5.94 -9.90 19.89
N LEU A 253 5.69 -8.61 20.16
CA LEU A 253 5.15 -7.68 19.17
C LEU A 253 6.23 -7.20 18.21
N LYS A 254 5.97 -7.41 16.91
CA LYS A 254 6.69 -6.77 15.81
C LYS A 254 6.07 -5.43 15.44
N TYR A 255 4.74 -5.36 15.43
CA TYR A 255 4.01 -4.13 15.10
C TYR A 255 2.90 -3.82 16.09
N ILE A 256 2.70 -2.52 16.33
CA ILE A 256 1.46 -1.96 16.86
C ILE A 256 0.57 -1.61 15.67
N THR A 257 -0.64 -2.17 15.62
CA THR A 257 -1.50 -2.07 14.44
C THR A 257 -2.79 -1.30 14.69
N LEU A 258 -3.16 -0.49 13.70
CA LEU A 258 -4.44 0.21 13.60
C LEU A 258 -5.13 -0.16 12.27
N GLN A 259 -6.43 0.08 12.21
CA GLN A 259 -7.24 0.12 11.00
C GLN A 259 -8.05 1.41 11.03
N HIS A 260 -8.24 2.10 9.90
CA HIS A 260 -9.07 3.30 9.93
C HIS A 260 -9.59 3.70 8.56
N TYR A 261 -10.91 3.92 8.48
CA TYR A 261 -11.59 4.50 7.33
C TYR A 261 -12.20 5.84 7.77
N PRO A 262 -12.22 6.88 6.94
CA PRO A 262 -12.80 8.17 7.32
C PRO A 262 -14.33 8.07 7.53
N GLN A 263 -14.99 7.11 6.89
CA GLN A 263 -16.42 6.89 7.00
C GLN A 263 -16.80 5.46 6.58
N ASN A 264 -18.09 5.14 6.64
CA ASN A 264 -18.64 3.86 6.20
C ASN A 264 -19.85 4.04 5.27
N ASN A 265 -20.17 3.00 4.52
CA ASN A 265 -21.39 2.88 3.72
C ASN A 265 -22.27 1.69 4.16
N CYS A 266 -22.13 1.24 5.41
CA CYS A 266 -22.72 -0.01 5.88
C CYS A 266 -24.25 0.00 5.93
N PHE A 267 -24.85 1.19 5.98
CA PHE A 267 -26.30 1.38 6.15
C PHE A 267 -26.95 2.16 5.01
N GLY A 268 -26.31 2.20 3.84
CA GLY A 268 -26.82 2.89 2.65
C GLY A 268 -26.83 4.42 2.75
N SER A 269 -26.12 4.99 3.74
CA SER A 269 -25.84 6.41 3.85
C SER A 269 -24.38 6.62 4.24
N TYR A 270 -23.84 7.80 3.89
CA TYR A 270 -22.45 8.17 4.15
C TYR A 270 -22.38 9.65 4.54
N GLN A 271 -21.36 10.02 5.31
CA GLN A 271 -21.24 11.34 5.94
C GLN A 271 -20.57 12.37 5.02
N TYR A 272 -19.57 11.95 4.26
CA TYR A 272 -18.69 12.83 3.50
C TYR A 272 -18.81 12.59 2.01
N GLY A 273 -19.05 13.67 1.25
CA GLY A 273 -18.94 13.68 -0.21
C GLY A 273 -17.50 13.88 -0.69
N LEU A 274 -17.32 13.92 -2.01
CA LEU A 274 -16.02 14.13 -2.66
C LEU A 274 -15.20 15.32 -2.12
N PRO A 275 -15.79 16.49 -1.79
CA PRO A 275 -15.03 17.63 -1.26
C PRO A 275 -14.24 17.36 0.02
N TYR A 276 -14.62 16.36 0.83
CA TYR A 276 -13.85 15.98 2.02
C TYR A 276 -12.47 15.43 1.63
N TYR A 277 -12.41 14.61 0.59
CA TYR A 277 -11.20 13.94 0.11
C TYR A 277 -10.27 14.85 -0.70
N LEU A 278 -10.76 16.02 -1.13
CA LEU A 278 -10.00 17.02 -1.90
C LEU A 278 -9.33 18.09 -1.01
N GLN A 279 -9.40 17.92 0.31
CA GLN A 279 -8.88 18.87 1.28
C GLN A 279 -7.82 18.20 2.14
N HIS A 280 -6.59 18.68 2.03
CA HIS A 280 -5.45 18.08 2.71
C HIS A 280 -5.55 18.15 4.24
N SER A 281 -6.15 19.20 4.81
CA SER A 281 -6.39 19.28 6.26
C SER A 281 -7.27 18.15 6.80
N ASN A 282 -8.20 17.61 6.00
CA ASN A 282 -8.95 16.41 6.38
C ASN A 282 -8.06 15.17 6.39
N THR A 283 -7.14 15.04 5.42
CA THR A 283 -6.13 13.97 5.39
C THR A 283 -5.21 14.03 6.62
N VAL A 284 -4.76 15.22 7.00
CA VAL A 284 -3.93 15.46 8.20
C VAL A 284 -4.67 15.01 9.47
N ALA A 285 -5.92 15.47 9.63
CA ALA A 285 -6.75 15.09 10.78
C ALA A 285 -7.01 13.58 10.83
N LEU A 286 -7.26 12.96 9.68
CA LEU A 286 -7.52 11.52 9.57
C LEU A 286 -6.30 10.69 9.97
N ALA A 287 -5.10 11.04 9.47
CA ALA A 287 -3.88 10.31 9.81
C ALA A 287 -3.52 10.42 11.28
N GLY A 288 -3.73 11.61 11.86
CA GLY A 288 -3.44 11.91 13.26
C GLY A 288 -4.55 11.57 14.26
N TRP A 289 -5.59 10.81 13.88
CA TRP A 289 -6.75 10.58 14.75
C TRP A 289 -6.39 9.93 16.12
N GLN A 290 -5.28 9.18 16.17
CA GLN A 290 -4.71 8.56 17.37
C GLN A 290 -3.38 9.19 17.82
N GLN A 291 -3.17 10.51 17.59
CA GLN A 291 -1.86 11.16 17.74
C GLN A 291 -1.15 10.83 19.06
N HIS A 292 -1.85 10.83 20.19
CA HIS A 292 -1.23 10.51 21.48
C HIS A 292 -0.68 9.07 21.53
N GLY A 293 -1.42 8.10 21.00
CA GLY A 293 -0.95 6.72 20.90
C GLY A 293 0.20 6.56 19.91
N ILE A 294 0.15 7.29 18.79
CA ILE A 294 1.23 7.37 17.81
C ILE A 294 2.51 7.88 18.48
N ASP A 295 2.44 9.00 19.20
CA ASP A 295 3.56 9.62 19.91
C ASP A 295 4.24 8.66 20.89
N ILE A 296 3.46 7.85 21.61
CA ILE A 296 3.99 6.83 22.54
C ILE A 296 4.83 5.80 21.78
N VAL A 297 4.35 5.28 20.65
CA VAL A 297 5.08 4.26 19.87
C VAL A 297 6.32 4.86 19.21
N VAL A 298 6.19 6.01 18.56
CA VAL A 298 7.29 6.60 17.75
C VAL A 298 8.39 7.21 18.62
N SER A 299 8.10 7.60 19.86
CA SER A 299 9.09 8.14 20.78
C SER A 299 10.10 7.09 21.27
N ASN A 300 9.79 5.79 21.15
CA ASN A 300 10.71 4.73 21.52
C ASN A 300 11.52 4.24 20.31
N THR A 301 12.75 4.72 20.22
CA THR A 301 13.71 4.39 19.15
C THR A 301 14.62 3.21 19.50
N SER A 302 14.33 2.49 20.59
CA SER A 302 15.13 1.33 21.00
C SER A 302 15.06 0.21 19.95
N ALA A 303 16.18 -0.46 19.70
CA ALA A 303 16.21 -1.60 18.80
C ALA A 303 15.24 -2.69 19.28
N GLY A 304 14.41 -3.20 18.37
CA GLY A 304 13.39 -4.18 18.70
C GLY A 304 12.16 -3.59 19.40
N HIS A 305 11.92 -2.28 19.40
CA HIS A 305 10.59 -1.79 19.77
C HIS A 305 9.60 -2.05 18.61
N PRO A 306 8.35 -2.50 18.88
CA PRO A 306 7.36 -2.67 17.82
C PRO A 306 7.10 -1.36 17.09
N ARG A 307 6.97 -1.43 15.76
CA ARG A 307 6.71 -0.25 14.92
C ARG A 307 5.21 -0.08 14.66
N LEU A 308 4.77 1.15 14.41
CA LEU A 308 3.37 1.43 14.10
C LEU A 308 3.03 1.03 12.65
N VAL A 309 1.88 0.38 12.42
CA VAL A 309 1.40 -0.04 11.10
C VAL A 309 -0.11 0.22 10.95
N MET A 310 -0.52 0.81 9.83
CA MET A 310 -1.94 0.87 9.44
C MET A 310 -2.27 -0.41 8.68
N SER A 311 -2.69 -1.44 9.41
CA SER A 311 -2.91 -2.78 8.88
C SER A 311 -4.10 -2.90 7.92
N GLU A 312 -5.00 -1.92 7.93
CA GLU A 312 -6.10 -1.82 6.99
C GLU A 312 -6.63 -0.38 6.87
N PHE A 313 -6.77 0.14 5.66
CA PHE A 313 -7.54 1.34 5.40
C PHE A 313 -8.12 1.32 3.99
N ASN A 314 -9.15 2.14 3.75
CA ASN A 314 -9.52 2.62 2.43
C ASN A 314 -10.44 3.84 2.57
N SER A 315 -11.03 4.29 1.47
CA SER A 315 -11.89 5.47 1.38
C SER A 315 -13.15 5.41 2.25
N ALA A 316 -13.85 4.29 2.29
CA ALA A 316 -15.01 4.07 3.16
C ALA A 316 -15.22 2.58 3.40
N SER A 317 -15.50 2.15 4.63
CA SER A 317 -15.74 0.74 4.93
C SER A 317 -17.06 0.25 4.32
N CYS A 318 -17.30 -1.07 4.38
CA CYS A 318 -18.46 -1.72 3.75
C CYS A 318 -18.51 -1.56 2.21
N GLY A 319 -17.36 -1.73 1.55
CA GLY A 319 -17.26 -1.82 0.09
C GLY A 319 -17.10 -0.48 -0.64
N GLY A 320 -16.92 0.63 0.09
CA GLY A 320 -16.74 1.94 -0.50
C GLY A 320 -18.04 2.58 -0.97
N ILE A 321 -17.91 3.75 -1.59
CA ILE A 321 -19.01 4.58 -2.07
C ILE A 321 -18.84 4.80 -3.57
N ALA A 322 -19.86 4.45 -4.35
CA ALA A 322 -19.90 4.68 -5.80
C ALA A 322 -19.72 6.16 -6.15
N ASN A 323 -18.92 6.44 -7.18
CA ASN A 323 -18.56 7.79 -7.64
C ASN A 323 -17.78 8.62 -6.61
N ILE A 324 -17.26 8.00 -5.57
CA ILE A 324 -16.31 8.60 -4.63
C ILE A 324 -15.09 7.70 -4.59
N SER A 325 -15.22 6.49 -4.04
CA SER A 325 -14.12 5.55 -3.81
C SER A 325 -13.45 5.05 -5.09
N ASP A 326 -14.22 4.94 -6.17
CA ASP A 326 -13.80 4.43 -7.47
C ASP A 326 -13.36 5.56 -8.43
N THR A 327 -13.01 6.74 -7.91
CA THR A 327 -12.59 7.91 -8.70
C THR A 327 -11.08 8.17 -8.59
N PHE A 328 -10.52 8.88 -9.56
CA PHE A 328 -9.12 9.33 -9.56
C PHE A 328 -8.78 10.15 -8.33
N ALA A 329 -9.65 11.10 -7.95
CA ALA A 329 -9.45 11.94 -6.79
C ALA A 329 -9.28 11.15 -5.49
N VAL A 330 -10.12 10.14 -5.26
CA VAL A 330 -10.07 9.38 -4.00
C VAL A 330 -9.15 8.19 -4.11
N GLY A 331 -9.39 7.33 -5.09
CA GLY A 331 -8.64 6.09 -5.25
C GLY A 331 -7.15 6.36 -5.48
N SER A 332 -6.79 7.38 -6.24
CA SER A 332 -5.39 7.67 -6.56
C SER A 332 -4.81 8.83 -5.74
N LEU A 333 -5.33 10.06 -5.86
CA LEU A 333 -4.71 11.24 -5.23
C LEU A 333 -4.82 11.22 -3.70
N TRP A 334 -6.03 11.13 -3.14
CA TRP A 334 -6.23 11.09 -1.69
C TRP A 334 -5.52 9.89 -1.04
N THR A 335 -5.53 8.71 -1.67
CA THR A 335 -4.80 7.54 -1.14
C THR A 335 -3.30 7.82 -1.01
N LEU A 336 -2.68 8.47 -1.99
CA LEU A 336 -1.27 8.84 -1.93
C LEU A 336 -0.99 9.89 -0.85
N ASP A 337 -1.85 10.91 -0.76
CA ASP A 337 -1.77 11.94 0.28
C ASP A 337 -1.88 11.32 1.68
N TYR A 338 -2.87 10.44 1.88
CA TYR A 338 -3.08 9.76 3.17
C TYR A 338 -1.92 8.84 3.54
N ALA A 339 -1.36 8.09 2.58
CA ALA A 339 -0.18 7.26 2.81
C ALA A 339 1.06 8.10 3.15
N LEU A 340 1.33 9.19 2.42
CA LEU A 340 2.44 10.09 2.70
C LEU A 340 2.28 10.77 4.07
N GLN A 341 1.06 11.17 4.43
CA GLN A 341 0.80 11.75 5.73
C GLN A 341 1.03 10.76 6.87
N MET A 342 0.60 9.50 6.72
CA MET A 342 0.90 8.44 7.68
C MET A 342 2.41 8.22 7.82
N ALA A 343 3.17 8.23 6.70
CA ALA A 343 4.63 8.14 6.75
C ALA A 343 5.26 9.32 7.53
N ALA A 344 4.75 10.54 7.32
CA ALA A 344 5.25 11.75 7.97
C ALA A 344 5.05 11.78 9.50
N ILE A 345 4.01 11.12 10.01
CA ILE A 345 3.68 11.13 11.44
C ILE A 345 4.13 9.87 12.20
N GLY A 346 4.70 8.87 11.50
CA GLY A 346 5.43 7.78 12.16
C GLY A 346 4.95 6.35 11.91
N TYR A 347 3.99 6.15 11.00
CA TYR A 347 3.67 4.79 10.54
C TYR A 347 4.86 4.23 9.77
N SER A 348 5.11 2.92 9.90
CA SER A 348 6.20 2.21 9.23
C SER A 348 5.75 1.44 7.99
N ALA A 349 4.46 1.14 7.88
CA ALA A 349 3.78 0.65 6.69
C ALA A 349 2.26 0.82 6.82
N VAL A 350 1.59 0.77 5.69
CA VAL A 350 0.14 0.93 5.56
C VAL A 350 -0.41 -0.04 4.52
N TYR A 351 -1.64 -0.52 4.67
CA TYR A 351 -2.22 -1.53 3.77
C TYR A 351 -3.59 -1.08 3.26
N ILE A 352 -3.70 -0.83 1.96
CA ILE A 352 -4.98 -0.47 1.33
C ILE A 352 -5.84 -1.71 1.05
N HIS A 353 -7.07 -1.72 1.53
CA HIS A 353 -7.92 -2.92 1.56
C HIS A 353 -8.66 -3.19 0.24
N THR A 354 -8.76 -4.46 -0.13
CA THR A 354 -9.44 -5.00 -1.32
C THR A 354 -10.29 -6.21 -0.95
N ARG A 355 -11.45 -6.34 -1.61
CA ARG A 355 -12.48 -7.34 -1.32
C ARG A 355 -12.93 -8.06 -2.58
N GLU A 356 -14.06 -8.75 -2.55
CA GLU A 356 -14.64 -9.42 -3.73
C GLU A 356 -14.81 -8.46 -4.92
N LYS A 357 -14.88 -9.02 -6.14
CA LYS A 357 -15.14 -8.25 -7.37
C LYS A 357 -16.31 -7.28 -7.21
N GLY A 358 -16.12 -6.04 -7.66
CA GLY A 358 -17.18 -5.02 -7.76
C GLY A 358 -17.31 -4.10 -6.56
N VAL A 359 -16.47 -4.30 -5.53
CA VAL A 359 -16.31 -3.34 -4.44
C VAL A 359 -15.66 -2.05 -4.95
N PHE A 360 -16.23 -0.90 -4.59
CA PHE A 360 -15.89 0.40 -5.19
C PHE A 360 -14.47 0.88 -4.90
N TYR A 361 -13.86 0.42 -3.81
CA TYR A 361 -12.50 0.80 -3.46
C TYR A 361 -11.44 -0.23 -3.89
N ASN A 362 -11.83 -1.28 -4.62
CA ASN A 362 -10.88 -2.30 -5.07
C ASN A 362 -9.81 -1.69 -5.95
N LEU A 363 -8.57 -2.17 -5.79
CA LEU A 363 -7.46 -1.80 -6.66
C LEU A 363 -7.61 -2.38 -8.06
N ILE A 364 -8.01 -3.66 -8.12
CA ILE A 364 -8.20 -4.42 -9.33
C ILE A 364 -9.43 -5.30 -9.14
N ASP A 365 -10.17 -5.55 -10.22
CA ASP A 365 -11.27 -6.50 -10.21
C ASP A 365 -10.90 -7.72 -11.07
N PRO A 366 -10.97 -8.94 -10.53
CA PRO A 366 -10.83 -10.16 -11.32
C PRO A 366 -12.04 -10.36 -12.23
N PRO A 367 -11.95 -11.17 -13.29
CA PRO A 367 -13.09 -11.51 -14.14
C PRO A 367 -14.14 -12.30 -13.36
N ASN A 368 -15.42 -12.08 -13.67
CA ASN A 368 -16.51 -12.87 -13.13
C ASN A 368 -16.39 -14.31 -13.66
N ARG A 369 -16.32 -15.27 -12.74
CA ARG A 369 -16.17 -16.70 -13.05
C ARG A 369 -17.32 -17.30 -13.86
N THR A 370 -18.49 -16.65 -13.86
CA THR A 370 -19.72 -17.13 -14.50
C THR A 370 -20.09 -16.38 -15.78
N LEU A 371 -19.48 -15.22 -16.05
CA LEU A 371 -19.76 -14.42 -17.24
C LEU A 371 -18.63 -14.58 -18.27
N SER A 372 -18.96 -15.22 -19.39
CA SER A 372 -18.02 -15.36 -20.52
C SER A 372 -17.62 -14.00 -21.08
N GLY A 373 -16.31 -13.79 -21.25
CA GLY A 373 -15.76 -12.55 -21.82
C GLY A 373 -15.53 -11.42 -20.82
N ASP A 374 -15.86 -11.60 -19.54
CA ASP A 374 -15.43 -10.66 -18.51
C ASP A 374 -13.91 -10.74 -18.30
N THR A 375 -13.27 -9.61 -18.02
CA THR A 375 -11.81 -9.50 -17.96
C THR A 375 -11.35 -8.76 -16.70
N TRP A 376 -10.06 -8.82 -16.41
CA TRP A 376 -9.50 -8.05 -15.31
C TRP A 376 -9.61 -6.56 -15.58
N THR A 377 -9.97 -5.79 -14.54
CA THR A 377 -10.07 -4.33 -14.63
C THR A 377 -9.11 -3.69 -13.63
N THR A 378 -8.34 -2.70 -14.08
CA THR A 378 -7.57 -1.80 -13.20
C THR A 378 -8.45 -0.66 -12.73
N ASN A 379 -8.50 -0.40 -11.43
CA ASN A 379 -9.26 0.69 -10.83
C ASN A 379 -8.31 1.77 -10.28
N PRO A 380 -8.81 3.00 -10.00
CA PRO A 380 -7.96 4.11 -9.57
C PRO A 380 -7.06 3.83 -8.34
N PRO A 381 -7.50 3.06 -7.32
CA PRO A 381 -6.62 2.71 -6.19
C PRO A 381 -5.32 1.99 -6.56
N PHE A 382 -5.29 1.27 -7.68
CA PHE A 382 -4.06 0.60 -8.12
C PHE A 382 -2.93 1.58 -8.47
N TYR A 383 -3.26 2.78 -8.96
CA TYR A 383 -2.24 3.78 -9.30
C TYR A 383 -1.52 4.30 -8.04
N ALA A 384 -2.17 4.33 -6.88
CA ALA A 384 -1.51 4.73 -5.64
C ALA A 384 -0.41 3.73 -5.21
N VAL A 385 -0.70 2.42 -5.29
CA VAL A 385 0.28 1.37 -4.97
C VAL A 385 1.39 1.23 -6.02
N LEU A 386 1.17 1.75 -7.24
CA LEU A 386 2.17 1.86 -8.28
C LEU A 386 3.12 3.05 -8.05
N VAL A 387 2.57 4.20 -7.69
CA VAL A 387 3.29 5.49 -7.63
C VAL A 387 4.10 5.63 -6.35
N LEU A 388 3.54 5.25 -5.19
CA LEU A 388 4.19 5.50 -3.90
C LEU A 388 5.59 4.86 -3.76
N PRO A 389 5.84 3.64 -4.28
CA PRO A 389 7.17 3.06 -4.26
C PRO A 389 8.23 3.90 -4.98
N GLU A 390 7.90 4.53 -6.12
CA GLU A 390 8.81 5.44 -6.82
C GLU A 390 9.07 6.74 -6.04
N ILE A 391 8.05 7.26 -5.33
CA ILE A 391 8.16 8.42 -4.43
C ILE A 391 9.14 8.12 -3.28
N LEU A 392 9.07 6.92 -2.70
CA LEU A 392 9.86 6.52 -1.53
C LEU A 392 11.12 5.70 -1.89
N GLN A 393 11.49 5.66 -3.17
CA GLN A 393 12.62 4.85 -3.64
C GLN A 393 13.95 5.44 -3.12
N SER A 394 14.59 4.69 -2.22
CA SER A 394 15.87 5.04 -1.61
C SER A 394 16.55 3.77 -1.07
N ASP A 395 17.87 3.67 -1.23
CA ASP A 395 18.64 2.52 -0.70
C ASP A 395 18.72 2.52 0.83
N ASN A 396 18.71 3.71 1.45
CA ASN A 396 18.77 3.87 2.91
C ASN A 396 17.38 4.01 3.54
N GLY A 397 16.32 3.99 2.73
CA GLY A 397 14.98 4.41 3.13
C GLY A 397 14.78 5.93 3.03
N SER A 398 13.56 6.35 3.29
CA SER A 398 13.09 7.72 3.09
C SER A 398 12.48 8.31 4.34
N ILE A 399 12.65 9.62 4.52
CA ILE A 399 11.96 10.42 5.53
C ILE A 399 10.99 11.33 4.79
N VAL A 400 9.72 11.32 5.19
CA VAL A 400 8.66 12.14 4.58
C VAL A 400 8.35 13.32 5.50
N VAL A 401 8.24 14.52 4.92
CA VAL A 401 7.87 15.75 5.63
C VAL A 401 6.77 16.45 4.85
N ASP A 402 5.63 16.66 5.50
CA ASP A 402 4.57 17.57 5.01
C ASP A 402 5.10 19.01 5.03
N LEU A 403 5.00 19.69 3.89
CA LEU A 403 5.51 21.04 3.67
C LEU A 403 4.53 22.12 4.14
N ASN A 404 3.29 21.76 4.49
CA ASN A 404 2.25 22.68 4.91
C ASN A 404 2.09 23.86 3.93
N LEU A 405 2.08 23.56 2.63
CA LEU A 405 2.05 24.57 1.57
C LEU A 405 0.84 25.50 1.77
N GLU A 406 1.10 26.80 1.88
CA GLU A 406 0.06 27.82 2.15
C GLU A 406 -0.84 27.51 3.37
N GLY A 407 -0.30 26.81 4.38
CA GLY A 407 -1.06 26.41 5.57
C GLY A 407 -2.02 25.23 5.35
N SER A 408 -1.82 24.44 4.30
CA SER A 408 -2.69 23.33 3.87
C SER A 408 -3.05 22.33 4.97
N MET A 409 -2.22 22.17 6.01
CA MET A 409 -2.50 21.25 7.12
C MET A 409 -3.70 21.69 7.97
N THR A 410 -4.09 22.96 7.90
CA THR A 410 -5.15 23.54 8.74
C THR A 410 -6.18 24.33 7.95
N SER A 411 -5.84 24.78 6.74
CA SER A 411 -6.74 25.51 5.85
C SER A 411 -7.51 24.57 4.92
N ASN A 412 -8.60 25.08 4.32
CA ASN A 412 -9.29 24.38 3.24
C ASN A 412 -8.50 24.59 1.95
N SER A 413 -7.42 23.82 1.78
CA SER A 413 -6.54 23.88 0.61
C SER A 413 -6.80 22.71 -0.33
N THR A 414 -6.87 23.02 -1.63
CA THR A 414 -6.87 22.03 -2.74
C THR A 414 -5.47 21.72 -3.25
N VAL A 415 -4.43 22.19 -2.55
CA VAL A 415 -3.04 21.81 -2.77
C VAL A 415 -2.45 21.18 -1.51
N ALA A 416 -1.53 20.24 -1.70
CA ALA A 416 -0.71 19.63 -0.66
C ALA A 416 0.71 19.45 -1.18
N GLY A 417 1.69 19.32 -0.29
CA GLY A 417 3.07 19.12 -0.68
C GLY A 417 3.88 18.37 0.35
N TYR A 418 4.75 17.48 -0.12
CA TYR A 418 5.68 16.73 0.71
C TYR A 418 7.10 16.83 0.17
N ALA A 419 8.08 16.91 1.06
CA ALA A 419 9.48 16.66 0.74
C ALA A 419 9.88 15.26 1.20
N VAL A 420 10.60 14.54 0.34
CA VAL A 420 11.10 13.19 0.62
C VAL A 420 12.63 13.23 0.64
N TYR A 421 13.20 12.89 1.79
CA TYR A 421 14.64 12.89 2.04
C TYR A 421 15.18 11.46 1.99
N ASP A 422 16.39 11.28 1.45
CA ASP A 422 17.13 10.03 1.64
C ASP A 422 17.66 9.95 3.07
N ALA A 423 17.38 8.86 3.79
CA ALA A 423 17.70 8.74 5.21
C ALA A 423 19.22 8.66 5.47
N GLY A 424 20.03 8.27 4.49
CA GLY A 424 21.49 8.20 4.64
C GLY A 424 22.16 9.57 4.54
N SER A 425 21.75 10.39 3.56
CA SER A 425 22.31 11.70 3.25
C SER A 425 21.56 12.86 3.89
N LEU A 426 20.34 12.62 4.40
CA LEU A 426 19.42 13.62 4.97
C LEU A 426 19.12 14.79 4.02
N SER A 427 19.30 14.56 2.72
CA SER A 427 19.07 15.55 1.66
C SER A 427 17.74 15.27 0.96
N ALA A 428 17.00 16.33 0.64
CA ALA A 428 15.76 16.20 -0.11
C ALA A 428 16.07 15.64 -1.50
N SER A 429 15.48 14.49 -1.82
CA SER A 429 15.64 13.80 -3.09
C SER A 429 14.47 14.10 -4.04
N ARG A 430 13.26 14.33 -3.48
CA ARG A 430 12.03 14.53 -4.24
C ARG A 430 11.10 15.52 -3.55
N LEU A 431 10.27 16.18 -4.35
CA LEU A 431 9.08 16.90 -3.92
C LEU A 431 7.85 16.24 -4.54
N VAL A 432 6.79 16.08 -3.75
CA VAL A 432 5.51 15.57 -4.20
C VAL A 432 4.49 16.68 -4.07
N LEU A 433 3.90 17.10 -5.18
CA LEU A 433 3.02 18.27 -5.25
C LEU A 433 1.65 17.84 -5.75
N PHE A 434 0.63 18.05 -4.93
CA PHE A 434 -0.75 17.70 -5.24
C PHE A 434 -1.53 18.92 -5.72
N ASN A 435 -2.30 18.74 -6.79
CA ASN A 435 -3.33 19.66 -7.23
C ASN A 435 -4.66 18.91 -7.36
N TYR A 436 -5.56 19.17 -6.40
CA TYR A 436 -6.91 18.61 -6.36
C TYR A 436 -7.94 19.43 -7.14
N ASP A 437 -7.57 20.62 -7.62
CA ASP A 437 -8.43 21.48 -8.44
C ASP A 437 -8.46 21.00 -9.91
N ASN A 438 -9.33 21.59 -10.73
CA ASN A 438 -9.37 21.38 -12.19
C ASN A 438 -8.50 22.40 -12.94
N SER A 439 -8.07 23.47 -12.28
CA SER A 439 -7.18 24.49 -12.86
C SER A 439 -5.71 24.15 -12.62
N SER A 440 -4.82 24.60 -13.50
CA SER A 440 -3.37 24.46 -13.28
C SER A 440 -2.91 25.32 -12.10
N VAL A 441 -2.01 24.78 -11.29
CA VAL A 441 -1.32 25.48 -10.20
C VAL A 441 0.16 25.55 -10.53
N GLU A 442 0.75 26.74 -10.42
CA GLU A 442 2.20 26.91 -10.51
C GLU A 442 2.82 26.81 -9.11
N PHE A 443 3.82 25.95 -8.97
CA PHE A 443 4.62 25.78 -7.75
C PHE A 443 6.02 26.37 -7.97
N SER A 444 6.36 27.41 -7.22
CA SER A 444 7.68 28.05 -7.26
C SER A 444 8.63 27.41 -6.25
N LEU A 445 9.69 26.77 -6.74
CA LEU A 445 10.67 26.07 -5.91
C LEU A 445 11.73 27.08 -5.42
N GLU A 446 11.74 27.39 -4.12
CA GLU A 446 12.58 28.45 -3.55
C GLU A 446 14.07 28.08 -3.48
N ASN A 447 14.38 26.79 -3.35
CA ASN A 447 15.75 26.30 -3.35
C ASN A 447 16.11 25.83 -4.77
N SER A 448 17.25 26.29 -5.29
CA SER A 448 17.74 25.81 -6.59
C SER A 448 18.00 24.30 -6.52
N ALA A 449 17.29 23.52 -7.33
CA ALA A 449 17.68 22.12 -7.57
C ALA A 449 19.08 22.13 -8.21
N SER A 450 20.03 21.41 -7.62
CA SER A 450 21.36 21.26 -8.21
C SER A 450 21.30 20.18 -9.30
N GLY A 451 21.63 20.53 -10.55
CA GLY A 451 21.61 19.57 -11.67
C GLY A 451 20.46 19.82 -12.64
N GLN A 452 20.06 18.77 -13.39
CA GLN A 452 18.92 18.82 -14.30
C GLN A 452 17.75 18.03 -13.69
N PRO A 453 16.85 18.68 -12.92
CA PRO A 453 15.74 17.97 -12.29
C PRO A 453 14.79 17.39 -13.34
N SER A 454 14.06 16.35 -12.93
CA SER A 454 13.02 15.74 -13.75
C SER A 454 11.69 15.67 -13.03
N ILE A 455 10.62 15.51 -13.78
CA ILE A 455 9.25 15.46 -13.27
C ILE A 455 8.48 14.28 -13.88
N LYS A 456 7.68 13.61 -13.05
CA LYS A 456 6.67 12.63 -13.49
C LYS A 456 5.31 13.02 -12.94
N TYR A 457 4.26 12.81 -13.73
CA TYR A 457 2.89 13.15 -13.37
C TYR A 457 2.02 11.91 -13.20
N LEU A 458 1.22 11.89 -12.14
CA LEU A 458 0.02 11.07 -12.03
C LEU A 458 -1.16 11.98 -12.37
N ALA A 459 -1.84 11.71 -13.47
CA ALA A 459 -2.86 12.63 -13.99
C ALA A 459 -4.06 11.89 -14.57
N SER A 460 -5.15 12.65 -14.70
CA SER A 460 -6.40 12.26 -15.30
C SER A 460 -7.08 13.50 -15.91
N SER A 461 -8.10 13.33 -16.76
CA SER A 461 -8.89 14.43 -17.30
C SER A 461 -9.83 15.10 -16.29
N ASP A 462 -10.24 14.38 -15.24
CA ASP A 462 -11.22 14.86 -14.26
C ASP A 462 -11.08 14.12 -12.92
N ILE A 463 -11.47 14.78 -11.83
CA ILE A 463 -11.42 14.23 -10.47
C ILE A 463 -12.30 12.98 -10.30
N THR A 464 -13.37 12.86 -11.09
CA THR A 464 -14.32 11.74 -11.07
C THR A 464 -14.00 10.62 -12.06
N GLU A 465 -12.94 10.74 -12.85
CA GLU A 465 -12.50 9.72 -13.81
C GLU A 465 -12.19 8.40 -13.10
N LYS A 466 -12.45 7.27 -13.75
CA LYS A 466 -12.36 5.93 -13.13
C LYS A 466 -11.43 4.98 -13.87
N ARG A 467 -11.02 5.32 -15.09
CA ARG A 467 -10.33 4.42 -16.02
C ARG A 467 -9.16 5.11 -16.69
N ASN A 468 -9.39 6.32 -17.22
CA ASN A 468 -8.42 7.03 -18.03
C ASN A 468 -7.39 7.79 -17.20
N ILE A 469 -6.49 7.03 -16.56
CA ILE A 469 -5.47 7.54 -15.64
C ILE A 469 -4.09 7.14 -16.17
N ALA A 470 -3.09 8.00 -15.99
CA ALA A 470 -1.72 7.70 -16.36
C ALA A 470 -0.72 8.16 -15.28
N TRP A 471 0.34 7.37 -15.10
CA TRP A 471 1.49 7.68 -14.27
C TRP A 471 2.74 7.70 -15.15
N GLY A 472 3.39 8.86 -15.28
CA GLY A 472 4.68 8.97 -15.98
C GLY A 472 4.64 8.43 -17.41
N GLU A 473 3.58 8.74 -18.17
CA GLU A 473 3.36 8.26 -19.54
C GLU A 473 3.10 6.74 -19.66
N GLU A 474 2.72 6.07 -18.57
CA GLU A 474 2.21 4.70 -18.53
C GLU A 474 0.74 4.66 -18.08
N SER A 475 -0.08 3.81 -18.70
CA SER A 475 -1.48 3.62 -18.35
C SER A 475 -1.90 2.15 -18.46
N PHE A 476 -2.99 1.77 -17.80
CA PHE A 476 -3.61 0.45 -17.96
C PHE A 476 -4.88 0.49 -18.84
N VAL A 477 -5.19 1.64 -19.44
CA VAL A 477 -6.34 1.80 -20.34
C VAL A 477 -6.25 0.83 -21.51
N GLY A 478 -7.34 0.10 -21.77
CA GLY A 478 -7.41 -0.88 -22.87
C GLY A 478 -6.64 -2.17 -22.59
N THR A 479 -6.13 -2.37 -21.39
CA THR A 479 -5.41 -3.58 -20.99
C THR A 479 -6.21 -4.39 -19.98
N SER A 480 -6.06 -5.72 -20.04
CA SER A 480 -6.68 -6.65 -19.08
C SER A 480 -5.74 -7.77 -18.65
N ASP A 481 -4.46 -7.67 -19.03
CA ASP A 481 -3.41 -8.64 -18.71
C ASP A 481 -2.50 -8.16 -17.57
N GLY A 482 -2.81 -7.00 -16.96
CA GLY A 482 -2.05 -6.45 -15.83
C GLY A 482 -0.72 -5.81 -16.24
N LYS A 483 -0.55 -5.46 -17.52
CA LYS A 483 0.62 -4.74 -18.01
C LYS A 483 0.25 -3.33 -18.44
N ALA A 484 1.08 -2.37 -18.04
CA ALA A 484 0.92 -1.00 -18.51
C ALA A 484 1.30 -0.88 -20.00
N VAL A 485 0.70 0.10 -20.66
CA VAL A 485 1.03 0.57 -22.01
C VAL A 485 1.53 2.00 -21.96
N ASN A 486 2.44 2.33 -22.87
CA ASN A 486 2.93 3.71 -22.99
C ASN A 486 1.85 4.59 -23.65
N VAL A 487 1.63 5.76 -23.08
CA VAL A 487 0.67 6.76 -23.55
C VAL A 487 1.34 8.13 -23.57
N THR A 488 0.99 8.95 -24.55
CA THR A 488 1.49 10.32 -24.68
C THR A 488 0.30 11.25 -24.92
N ARG A 489 0.53 12.56 -24.97
CA ARG A 489 -0.51 13.52 -25.34
C ARG A 489 -1.12 13.27 -26.74
N ASP A 490 -0.34 12.65 -27.63
CA ASP A 490 -0.77 12.30 -28.98
C ASP A 490 -1.53 10.96 -29.04
N THR A 491 -1.58 10.21 -27.94
CA THR A 491 -2.40 9.00 -27.82
C THR A 491 -3.87 9.40 -27.69
N ASP A 492 -4.74 8.77 -28.49
CA ASP A 492 -6.19 9.01 -28.45
C ASP A 492 -6.73 8.91 -27.01
N GLY A 493 -7.39 9.97 -26.54
CA GLY A 493 -7.96 10.05 -25.18
C GLY A 493 -7.03 10.61 -24.11
N PHE A 494 -5.76 10.92 -24.41
CA PHE A 494 -4.76 11.43 -23.45
C PHE A 494 -4.30 12.87 -23.70
N SER A 495 -5.11 13.69 -24.39
CA SER A 495 -4.75 15.09 -24.70
C SER A 495 -4.53 15.98 -23.46
N TRP A 496 -5.02 15.57 -22.30
CA TRP A 496 -4.84 16.19 -20.98
C TRP A 496 -3.53 15.81 -20.30
N LEU A 497 -2.80 14.79 -20.79
CA LEU A 497 -1.59 14.28 -20.15
C LEU A 497 -0.45 15.31 -20.21
N PRO A 498 0.17 15.68 -19.08
CA PRO A 498 1.35 16.53 -19.06
C PRO A 498 2.60 15.70 -19.43
N SER A 499 3.55 16.32 -20.13
CA SER A 499 4.80 15.65 -20.50
C SER A 499 5.69 15.45 -19.28
N SER A 500 6.15 14.21 -19.09
CA SER A 500 7.15 13.89 -18.05
C SER A 500 8.55 14.03 -18.64
N GLY A 501 9.54 14.36 -17.80
CA GLY A 501 10.93 14.46 -18.24
C GLY A 501 11.72 15.56 -17.54
N ASN A 502 12.85 15.94 -18.14
CA ASN A 502 13.74 16.95 -17.59
C ASN A 502 13.18 18.36 -17.82
N PHE A 503 13.39 19.25 -16.85
CA PHE A 503 13.03 20.67 -16.98
C PHE A 503 14.18 21.57 -16.51
N ASP A 504 14.16 22.83 -16.95
CA ASP A 504 15.22 23.81 -16.66
C ASP A 504 14.91 24.61 -15.39
N CYS A 505 15.87 24.67 -14.48
CA CYS A 505 15.84 25.46 -13.24
C CYS A 505 16.99 26.47 -13.15
N SER A 506 17.57 26.90 -14.27
CA SER A 506 18.71 27.85 -14.32
C SER A 506 18.37 29.32 -13.99
N GLY A 507 17.12 29.61 -13.61
CA GLY A 507 16.65 30.95 -13.23
C GLY A 507 15.51 30.88 -12.21
N ASN A 508 14.26 30.94 -12.70
CA ASN A 508 13.07 30.68 -11.89
C ASN A 508 12.72 29.20 -12.00
N CYS A 509 12.86 28.45 -10.90
CA CYS A 509 12.50 27.04 -10.86
C CYS A 509 11.01 26.94 -10.51
N ALA A 510 10.15 26.88 -11.51
CA ALA A 510 8.70 26.77 -11.34
C ALA A 510 8.18 25.53 -12.07
N VAL A 511 7.20 24.87 -11.46
CA VAL A 511 6.56 23.67 -11.98
C VAL A 511 5.07 23.93 -12.11
N GLU A 512 4.52 23.81 -13.33
CA GLU A 512 3.08 23.80 -13.54
C GLU A 512 2.53 22.40 -13.27
N VAL A 513 1.60 22.27 -12.33
CA VAL A 513 0.89 21.03 -12.02
C VAL A 513 -0.57 21.20 -12.47
N PRO A 514 -0.97 20.65 -13.62
CA PRO A 514 -2.33 20.81 -14.13
C PRO A 514 -3.34 20.06 -13.27
N GLY A 515 -4.56 20.58 -13.20
CA GLY A 515 -5.60 20.04 -12.34
C GLY A 515 -6.53 19.06 -13.06
N PRO A 516 -6.87 17.89 -12.49
CA PRO A 516 -6.31 17.30 -11.27
C PRO A 516 -5.07 16.45 -11.56
N SER A 517 -4.02 16.62 -10.77
CA SER A 517 -2.85 15.75 -10.86
C SER A 517 -1.96 15.80 -9.62
N LEU A 518 -1.02 14.86 -9.58
CA LEU A 518 0.14 14.88 -8.70
C LEU A 518 1.40 14.95 -9.55
N ALA A 519 2.35 15.78 -9.14
CA ALA A 519 3.69 15.86 -9.71
C ALA A 519 4.73 15.35 -8.71
N VAL A 520 5.65 14.49 -9.18
CA VAL A 520 6.86 14.12 -8.44
C VAL A 520 8.05 14.78 -9.12
N VAL A 521 8.64 15.76 -8.45
CA VAL A 521 9.87 16.43 -8.86
C VAL A 521 11.06 15.68 -8.26
N TYR A 522 11.97 15.19 -9.09
CA TYR A 522 13.22 14.57 -8.69
C TYR A 522 14.32 15.63 -8.68
N LEU A 523 14.85 15.94 -7.49
CA LEU A 523 15.75 17.09 -7.24
C LEU A 523 17.23 16.82 -7.58
N SER A 524 17.59 15.57 -7.84
CA SER A 524 18.94 15.16 -8.24
C SER A 524 18.87 14.01 -9.25
N ASP A 525 19.94 13.76 -9.99
CA ASP A 525 20.07 12.69 -11.01
C ASP A 525 19.94 11.25 -10.45
N SER A 526 19.49 11.07 -9.21
CA SER A 526 19.40 9.78 -8.53
C SER A 526 18.17 8.97 -8.94
N VAL A 527 17.88 8.87 -10.23
CA VAL A 527 17.11 7.74 -10.78
C VAL A 527 17.94 7.12 -11.87
N SER A 528 18.68 6.07 -11.48
CA SER A 528 19.14 5.07 -12.43
C SER A 528 17.89 4.51 -13.10
N SER A 529 17.63 4.93 -14.34
CA SER A 529 16.66 4.26 -15.20
C SER A 529 17.04 2.78 -15.24
N SER A 530 16.28 1.92 -14.55
CA SER A 530 16.40 0.48 -14.70
C SER A 530 15.81 0.08 -16.05
N ASN A 531 16.47 0.50 -17.14
CA ASN A 531 16.33 -0.14 -18.43
C ASN A 531 16.99 -1.50 -18.31
N SER A 532 16.23 -2.50 -17.85
CA SER A 532 16.63 -3.90 -17.89
C SER A 532 16.63 -4.38 -19.35
N THR A 533 17.62 -3.96 -20.12
CA THR A 533 18.06 -4.75 -21.27
C THR A 533 18.84 -5.93 -20.72
N LYS A 534 18.16 -7.08 -20.58
CA LYS A 534 18.82 -8.37 -20.30
C LYS A 534 19.75 -8.69 -21.47
N SER A 535 21.00 -8.27 -21.38
CA SER A 535 22.09 -8.80 -22.20
C SER A 535 22.45 -10.18 -21.65
N ASN A 536 22.19 -11.23 -22.44
CA ASN A 536 22.62 -12.59 -22.17
C ASN A 536 24.15 -12.67 -22.16
N SER A 537 24.74 -12.65 -20.97
CA SER A 537 26.12 -13.08 -20.76
C SER A 537 26.13 -14.35 -19.91
N ALA A 538 26.24 -15.50 -20.57
CA ALA A 538 26.53 -16.77 -19.92
C ALA A 538 27.85 -16.67 -19.13
N ARG A 539 27.79 -16.65 -17.80
CA ARG A 539 28.97 -16.80 -16.94
C ARG A 539 29.30 -18.28 -16.81
N ARG A 540 30.42 -18.68 -17.40
CA ARG A 540 31.14 -19.91 -17.06
C ARG A 540 31.69 -19.79 -15.64
N THR A 541 31.28 -20.69 -14.76
CA THR A 541 31.83 -20.84 -13.41
C THR A 541 33.21 -21.50 -13.49
N VAL A 542 34.25 -20.82 -13.00
CA VAL A 542 35.56 -21.40 -12.73
C VAL A 542 35.58 -21.81 -11.26
N VAL A 543 35.72 -23.11 -10.98
CA VAL A 543 35.84 -23.67 -9.64
C VAL A 543 37.33 -23.70 -9.25
N PRO A 544 37.73 -23.20 -8.08
CA PRO A 544 39.10 -23.34 -7.59
C PRO A 544 39.29 -24.73 -6.98
N ALA A 545 40.32 -25.46 -7.43
CA ALA A 545 40.67 -26.78 -6.93
C ALA A 545 41.53 -26.69 -5.67
N SER A 546 41.04 -27.25 -4.56
CA SER A 546 41.83 -27.57 -3.36
C SER A 546 42.23 -29.05 -3.41
N PHE A 547 43.54 -29.33 -3.41
CA PHE A 547 44.11 -30.67 -3.41
C PHE A 547 44.53 -31.10 -2.00
N ALA A 548 43.92 -32.18 -1.49
CA ALA A 548 44.50 -33.18 -0.59
C ALA A 548 43.45 -34.32 -0.50
N ILE A 549 43.70 -35.58 -0.85
CA ILE A 549 44.39 -36.58 0.00
C ILE A 549 44.41 -37.93 -0.75
N PHE A 550 45.53 -38.64 -0.58
CA PHE A 550 45.76 -40.09 -0.63
C PHE A 550 45.51 -40.91 -1.90
N GLY A 551 46.54 -41.70 -2.20
CA GLY A 551 46.62 -42.57 -3.36
C GLY A 551 46.03 -43.95 -3.12
N LEU A 552 45.87 -44.65 -4.24
CA LEU A 552 45.86 -46.10 -4.30
C LEU A 552 46.34 -46.53 -5.69
N VAL A 553 47.38 -47.35 -5.65
CA VAL A 553 48.03 -48.00 -6.79
C VAL A 553 47.16 -49.17 -7.24
N PHE A 554 46.88 -49.29 -8.54
CA PHE A 554 46.77 -50.59 -9.21
C PHE A 554 47.17 -50.48 -10.68
N THR A 555 48.12 -51.34 -11.05
CA THR A 555 48.65 -51.59 -12.40
C THR A 555 47.89 -52.70 -13.14
N PHE A 556 48.07 -52.73 -14.47
CA PHE A 556 47.66 -53.72 -15.49
C PHE A 556 46.23 -53.56 -16.05
N GLY A 557 45.97 -53.66 -17.36
CA GLY A 557 46.81 -54.04 -18.50
C GLY A 557 46.07 -53.82 -19.83
N PHE A 558 46.81 -54.01 -20.92
CA PHE A 558 46.44 -53.95 -22.34
C PHE A 558 45.08 -54.59 -22.71
N PHE A 559 44.34 -54.02 -23.68
CA PHE A 559 44.20 -54.54 -25.06
C PHE A 559 43.30 -53.67 -25.96
N TYR A 560 43.39 -53.97 -27.25
CA TYR A 560 43.09 -53.24 -28.48
C TYR A 560 41.65 -53.47 -29.03
N LEU A 561 41.34 -52.76 -30.14
CA LEU A 561 40.22 -52.89 -31.11
C LEU A 561 38.94 -52.09 -30.74
N GLY A 562 38.39 -51.18 -31.56
CA GLY A 562 38.53 -51.00 -33.00
C GLY A 562 37.46 -51.78 -33.76
N THR A 563 36.22 -51.29 -33.74
CA THR A 563 35.36 -50.90 -34.88
C THR A 563 34.12 -50.20 -34.34
#